data_AF-A0A7S1V8J7-F1
#
_entry.id   AF-A0A7S1V8J7-F1
#
_cell.length_a   1.000
_cell.length_b   1.000
_cell.length_c   1.000
_cell.angle_alpha   90.00
_cell.angle_beta   90.00
_cell.angle_gamma   90.00
#
_symmetry.space_group_name_H-M   'P 1'
#
loop_
_entity.id
_entity.type
_entity.pdbx_description
1 polymer ?
#
loop_
_entity_poly.entity_id
_entity_poly.type
_entity_poly.pdbx_seq_one_letter_code
_entity_poly.pdbx_strand_id
1 'polypeptide(L)'
;AVEVLSPLALLQLEVIPSTLKPVAVLGYARRGWHDDIAELAVSAEQPTVEMAWHEAEPLLAALPASMLRDVSASVASLALAVALTRRLCARGCVVAELVAGYSVTWKPALVVDTVSRAVDQLARLTPVQALVSLGGLTVSSPSTRALMLLSAMTSARVRSCYLDSAVLYREANRSLRQPLVQLLFEGERQALALPSERGIAAAVATFFRVFQGDRRDYRPMLRLGHPPADANSFVLSVWIAEDGRRARELDRVPLEEADPEHASREVDTRSASPPQQVSSAVTQLASFVPLRTVLTVWSTARRLRVLQDLGVLLRRVPELSTPLNSSGRTAASVPLSRLHDLLVHVRPVLALLGASLLLPRALHRVRRPRAVLSLSVAAGYE
;
A
#
# COMPACT_ATOMS: atom_id res chain seq x y z
N ALA A 1 -35.93 39.37 -2.11
CA ALA A 1 -36.41 38.14 -2.78
C ALA A 1 -35.19 37.28 -3.05
N VAL A 2 -35.25 36.05 -2.58
CA VAL A 2 -34.22 35.01 -2.67
C VAL A 2 -34.15 34.53 -4.12
N GLU A 3 -32.98 34.55 -4.74
CA GLU A 3 -32.64 33.57 -5.78
C GLU A 3 -31.21 33.07 -5.53
N VAL A 4 -31.17 31.99 -4.76
CA VAL A 4 -30.01 31.09 -4.64
C VAL A 4 -29.96 30.27 -5.92
N LEU A 5 -28.93 30.46 -6.73
CA LEU A 5 -28.62 29.56 -7.84
C LEU A 5 -27.34 28.80 -7.52
N SER A 6 -27.52 27.57 -7.04
CA SER A 6 -26.48 26.57 -6.80
C SER A 6 -26.38 25.66 -8.04
N PRO A 7 -25.20 25.47 -8.66
CA PRO A 7 -25.04 24.43 -9.67
C PRO A 7 -24.74 23.09 -8.99
N LEU A 8 -25.74 22.21 -8.93
CA LEU A 8 -25.57 20.80 -8.55
C LEU A 8 -24.88 20.06 -9.71
N ALA A 9 -23.62 19.65 -9.51
CA ALA A 9 -22.95 18.67 -10.34
C ALA A 9 -23.16 17.28 -9.71
N LEU A 10 -23.90 16.41 -10.40
CA LEU A 10 -24.05 15.01 -10.03
C LEU A 10 -22.85 14.21 -10.56
N LEU A 11 -22.30 13.38 -9.70
CA LEU A 11 -21.21 12.46 -10.04
C LEU A 11 -21.74 11.07 -9.66
N GLN A 12 -22.01 10.25 -10.66
CA GLN A 12 -22.52 8.90 -10.46
C GLN A 12 -21.36 7.92 -10.55
N LEU A 13 -21.25 7.01 -9.61
CA LEU A 13 -20.30 5.90 -9.66
C LEU A 13 -21.12 4.65 -9.83
N GLU A 14 -21.30 4.20 -11.07
CA GLU A 14 -21.90 2.90 -11.33
C GLU A 14 -20.84 1.82 -11.15
N VAL A 15 -21.08 0.91 -10.21
CA VAL A 15 -20.32 -0.32 -10.07
C VAL A 15 -21.17 -1.44 -10.67
N ILE A 16 -20.84 -1.85 -11.90
CA ILE A 16 -21.59 -2.88 -12.62
C ILE A 16 -21.38 -4.24 -11.91
N PRO A 17 -22.43 -4.92 -11.42
CA PRO A 17 -22.29 -6.11 -10.56
C PRO A 17 -21.55 -7.30 -11.19
N SER A 18 -21.44 -7.36 -12.51
CA SER A 18 -20.78 -8.43 -13.26
C SER A 18 -19.30 -8.15 -13.59
N THR A 19 -18.83 -6.91 -13.45
CA THR A 19 -17.42 -6.56 -13.59
C THR A 19 -17.06 -5.52 -12.53
N LEU A 20 -16.16 -5.84 -11.61
CA LEU A 20 -15.59 -4.88 -10.65
C LEU A 20 -14.70 -3.85 -11.39
N LYS A 21 -15.29 -3.07 -12.30
CA LYS A 21 -14.71 -1.89 -12.94
C LYS A 21 -15.40 -0.69 -12.30
N PRO A 22 -14.68 0.14 -11.51
CA PRO A 22 -15.22 1.43 -11.13
C PRO A 22 -15.30 2.29 -12.39
N VAL A 23 -16.51 2.66 -12.81
CA VAL A 23 -16.73 3.69 -13.83
C VAL A 23 -17.11 4.96 -13.08
N ALA A 24 -16.28 5.99 -13.19
CA ALA A 24 -16.59 7.30 -12.63
C ALA A 24 -17.34 8.10 -13.68
N VAL A 25 -18.59 8.47 -13.42
CA VAL A 25 -19.38 9.34 -14.28
C VAL A 25 -19.24 10.78 -13.77
N LEU A 26 -18.44 11.58 -14.47
CA LEU A 26 -18.26 12.99 -14.16
C LEU A 26 -19.25 13.83 -14.96
N GLY A 27 -20.22 14.43 -14.25
CA GLY A 27 -21.01 15.54 -14.80
C GLY A 27 -20.19 16.83 -14.74
N TYR A 28 -19.91 17.42 -15.91
CA TYR A 28 -19.18 18.68 -16.00
C TYR A 28 -20.14 19.87 -16.16
N ALA A 29 -19.95 20.89 -15.33
CA ALA A 29 -20.36 22.25 -15.63
C ALA A 29 -19.23 23.18 -15.18
N ARG A 30 -18.31 23.51 -16.09
CA ARG A 30 -17.27 24.51 -15.81
C ARG A 30 -17.04 25.38 -17.04
N ARG A 31 -17.24 26.69 -16.88
CA ARG A 31 -16.73 27.72 -17.79
C ARG A 31 -15.22 27.85 -17.57
N GLY A 32 -14.46 27.83 -18.67
CA GLY A 32 -13.08 28.31 -18.75
C GLY A 32 -12.01 27.32 -18.29
N TRP A 33 -11.69 26.34 -19.14
CA TRP A 33 -10.32 25.82 -19.31
C TRP A 33 -10.26 25.16 -20.71
N HIS A 34 -9.46 25.75 -21.59
CA HIS A 34 -9.35 25.59 -23.05
C HIS A 34 -10.41 26.33 -23.89
N ASP A 35 -9.93 27.26 -24.72
CA ASP A 35 -10.70 28.10 -25.65
C ASP A 35 -11.09 27.37 -26.96
N ASP A 36 -10.85 26.06 -27.08
CA ASP A 36 -11.02 25.32 -28.35
C ASP A 36 -12.29 24.45 -28.45
N ILE A 37 -13.29 24.64 -27.56
CA ILE A 37 -14.58 23.94 -27.67
C ILE A 37 -15.73 24.94 -27.53
N ALA A 38 -15.86 25.80 -28.54
CA ALA A 38 -16.91 26.79 -28.64
C ALA A 38 -17.95 26.44 -29.72
N GLU A 39 -18.48 25.20 -29.73
CA GLU A 39 -19.73 24.92 -30.45
C GLU A 39 -20.31 23.54 -30.09
N LEU A 40 -20.82 23.38 -28.86
CA LEU A 40 -21.74 22.29 -28.56
C LEU A 40 -22.95 22.85 -27.82
N ALA A 41 -24.06 22.81 -28.53
CA ALA A 41 -25.36 23.29 -28.11
C ALA A 41 -25.78 22.72 -26.75
N VAL A 42 -26.34 23.61 -25.93
CA VAL A 42 -26.99 23.29 -24.65
C VAL A 42 -28.24 22.46 -24.94
N SER A 43 -28.11 21.14 -24.88
CA SER A 43 -29.23 20.22 -24.60
C SER A 43 -29.31 20.02 -23.09
N ALA A 44 -30.52 19.94 -22.54
CA ALA A 44 -30.81 19.81 -21.11
C ALA A 44 -30.44 18.43 -20.51
N GLU A 45 -29.77 17.57 -21.28
CA GLU A 45 -29.15 16.34 -20.81
C GLU A 45 -27.71 16.68 -20.39
N GLN A 46 -27.44 16.69 -19.07
CA GLN A 46 -26.08 16.88 -18.58
C GLN A 46 -25.19 15.80 -19.20
N PRO A 47 -24.14 16.16 -19.98
CA PRO A 47 -23.27 15.16 -20.58
C PRO A 47 -22.58 14.39 -19.45
N THR A 48 -22.93 13.11 -19.33
CA THR A 48 -22.27 12.15 -18.45
C THR A 48 -21.00 11.68 -19.14
N VAL A 49 -19.84 12.09 -18.62
CA VAL A 49 -18.56 11.55 -19.09
C VAL A 49 -18.24 10.30 -18.29
N GLU A 50 -18.35 9.14 -18.93
CA GLU A 50 -17.80 7.90 -18.38
C GLU A 50 -16.28 7.94 -18.50
N MET A 51 -15.59 7.94 -17.36
CA MET A 51 -14.14 7.86 -17.31
C MET A 51 -13.70 6.57 -16.61
N ALA A 52 -12.75 5.87 -17.22
CA ALA A 52 -12.20 4.67 -16.64
C ALA A 52 -11.35 5.02 -15.41
N TRP A 53 -11.38 4.17 -14.36
CA TRP A 53 -10.64 4.43 -13.12
C TRP A 53 -9.15 4.73 -13.32
N HIS A 54 -8.49 4.06 -14.27
CA HIS A 54 -7.07 4.23 -14.53
C HIS A 54 -6.73 5.62 -15.11
N GLU A 55 -7.69 6.29 -15.72
CA GLU A 55 -7.60 7.68 -16.20
C GLU A 55 -7.98 8.67 -15.09
N ALA A 56 -9.01 8.34 -14.31
CA ALA A 56 -9.52 9.17 -13.22
C ALA A 56 -8.54 9.29 -12.03
N GLU A 57 -7.90 8.20 -11.64
CA GLU A 57 -7.03 8.14 -10.46
C GLU A 57 -5.86 9.14 -10.51
N PRO A 58 -5.07 9.26 -11.58
CA PRO A 58 -3.97 10.23 -11.62
C PRO A 58 -4.48 11.68 -11.57
N LEU A 59 -5.60 11.99 -12.22
CA LEU A 59 -6.20 13.33 -12.19
C LEU A 59 -6.67 13.70 -10.78
N LEU A 60 -7.42 12.81 -10.14
CA LEU A 60 -7.91 13.00 -8.77
C LEU A 60 -6.77 13.06 -7.75
N ALA A 61 -5.69 12.29 -7.96
CA ALA A 61 -4.53 12.30 -7.09
C ALA A 61 -3.64 13.54 -7.27
N ALA A 62 -3.69 14.18 -8.44
CA ALA A 62 -2.95 15.41 -8.73
C ALA A 62 -3.64 16.67 -8.22
N LEU A 63 -4.92 16.60 -7.80
CA LEU A 63 -5.65 17.74 -7.26
C LEU A 63 -4.97 18.30 -5.99
N PRO A 64 -4.51 19.56 -5.99
CA PRO A 64 -3.90 20.17 -4.82
C PRO A 64 -4.97 20.43 -3.75
N ALA A 65 -4.56 20.35 -2.48
CA ALA A 65 -5.46 20.51 -1.34
C ALA A 65 -6.18 21.88 -1.30
N SER A 66 -5.57 22.92 -1.88
CA SER A 66 -6.18 24.25 -2.01
C SER A 66 -7.41 24.25 -2.92
N MET A 67 -7.38 23.49 -4.01
CA MET A 67 -8.48 23.42 -4.99
C MET A 67 -9.65 22.56 -4.52
N LEU A 68 -9.50 21.77 -3.44
CA LEU A 68 -10.60 20.95 -2.92
C LEU A 68 -11.81 21.78 -2.47
N ARG A 69 -11.62 23.07 -2.19
CA ARG A 69 -12.69 24.01 -1.85
C ARG A 69 -13.43 24.56 -3.07
N ASP A 70 -12.79 24.50 -4.24
CA ASP A 70 -13.29 25.10 -5.48
C ASP A 70 -13.98 24.07 -6.40
N VAL A 71 -13.97 22.79 -6.00
CA VAL A 71 -14.63 21.68 -6.71
C VAL A 71 -15.89 21.24 -5.98
N SER A 72 -16.77 20.51 -6.67
CA SER A 72 -17.97 19.97 -6.03
C SER A 72 -17.62 18.99 -4.90
N ALA A 73 -18.49 18.88 -3.89
CA ALA A 73 -18.29 18.00 -2.74
C ALA A 73 -18.04 16.54 -3.15
N SER A 74 -18.68 16.09 -4.24
CA SER A 74 -18.47 14.75 -4.81
C SER A 74 -17.04 14.59 -5.32
N VAL A 75 -16.53 15.52 -6.13
CA VAL A 75 -15.15 15.48 -6.65
C VAL A 75 -14.14 15.56 -5.50
N ALA A 76 -14.37 16.46 -4.53
CA ALA A 76 -13.51 16.57 -3.35
C ALA A 76 -13.48 15.26 -2.55
N SER A 77 -14.63 14.62 -2.34
CA SER A 77 -14.71 13.34 -1.62
C SER A 77 -13.96 12.22 -2.35
N LEU A 78 -14.04 12.17 -3.68
CA LEU A 78 -13.31 11.20 -4.49
C LEU A 78 -11.80 11.42 -4.46
N ALA A 79 -11.35 12.67 -4.58
CA ALA A 79 -9.94 13.02 -4.47
C ALA A 79 -9.37 12.63 -3.09
N LEU A 80 -10.12 12.90 -2.02
CA LEU A 80 -9.76 12.48 -0.67
C LEU A 80 -9.73 10.95 -0.51
N ALA A 81 -10.70 10.24 -1.09
CA ALA A 81 -10.75 8.79 -1.07
C ALA A 81 -9.59 8.15 -1.85
N VAL A 82 -9.21 8.71 -3.01
CA VAL A 82 -8.00 8.32 -3.77
C VAL A 82 -6.75 8.52 -2.91
N ALA A 83 -6.59 9.72 -2.35
CA ALA A 83 -5.43 10.04 -1.51
C ALA A 83 -5.32 9.12 -0.30
N LEU A 84 -6.45 8.82 0.36
CA LEU A 84 -6.52 7.89 1.47
C LEU A 84 -6.17 6.47 1.02
N THR A 85 -6.76 5.99 -0.07
CA THR A 85 -6.48 4.67 -0.66
C THR A 85 -4.99 4.48 -0.93
N ARG A 86 -4.34 5.45 -1.59
CA ARG A 86 -2.88 5.39 -1.86
C ARG A 86 -2.08 5.27 -0.56
N ARG A 87 -2.46 6.02 0.49
CA ARG A 87 -1.80 5.96 1.80
C ARG A 87 -2.06 4.62 2.51
N LEU A 88 -3.25 4.06 2.41
CA LEU A 88 -3.59 2.76 2.98
C LEU A 88 -2.75 1.66 2.32
N CYS A 89 -2.75 1.60 0.98
CA CYS A 89 -1.94 0.62 0.23
C CYS A 89 -0.44 0.77 0.52
N ALA A 90 0.10 1.99 0.50
CA ALA A 90 1.52 2.24 0.76
C ALA A 90 1.97 1.86 2.19
N ARG A 91 1.02 1.79 3.13
CA ARG A 91 1.27 1.40 4.53
C ARG A 91 0.85 -0.03 4.84
N GLY A 92 0.35 -0.78 3.86
CA GLY A 92 -0.22 -2.11 4.10
C GLY A 92 -1.44 -2.09 5.03
N CYS A 93 -2.15 -0.97 5.14
CA CYS A 93 -3.33 -0.82 6.00
C CYS A 93 -4.63 -1.24 5.28
N VAL A 94 -4.56 -2.35 4.56
CA VAL A 94 -5.69 -2.92 3.81
C VAL A 94 -5.81 -4.40 4.16
N VAL A 95 -7.03 -4.88 4.28
CA VAL A 95 -7.34 -6.27 4.59
C VAL A 95 -8.16 -6.81 3.44
N ALA A 96 -7.80 -7.97 2.94
CA ALA A 96 -8.64 -8.67 2.00
C ALA A 96 -9.70 -9.50 2.73
N GLU A 97 -10.93 -9.36 2.28
CA GLU A 97 -12.11 -10.04 2.78
C GLU A 97 -12.72 -10.88 1.66
N LEU A 98 -12.95 -12.16 1.96
CA LEU A 98 -13.66 -13.06 1.07
C LEU A 98 -15.15 -12.77 1.17
N VAL A 99 -15.77 -12.41 0.06
CA VAL A 99 -17.21 -12.20 -0.07
C VAL A 99 -17.84 -13.46 -0.65
N ALA A 100 -19.14 -13.68 -0.37
CA ALA A 100 -19.90 -14.81 -0.89
C ALA A 100 -19.69 -14.98 -2.41
N GLY A 101 -19.55 -16.24 -2.85
CA GLY A 101 -19.16 -16.56 -4.24
C GLY A 101 -17.66 -16.44 -4.53
N TYR A 102 -16.82 -16.55 -3.49
CA TYR A 102 -15.36 -16.56 -3.55
C TYR A 102 -14.72 -15.32 -4.19
N SER A 103 -15.43 -14.19 -4.22
CA SER A 103 -14.84 -12.94 -4.66
C SER A 103 -14.03 -12.29 -3.53
N VAL A 104 -13.00 -11.54 -3.90
CA VAL A 104 -12.11 -10.89 -2.93
C VAL A 104 -12.31 -9.40 -3.01
N THR A 105 -12.57 -8.79 -1.85
CA THR A 105 -12.66 -7.34 -1.71
C THR A 105 -11.58 -6.84 -0.78
N TRP A 106 -10.94 -5.72 -1.13
CA TRP A 106 -9.89 -5.12 -0.31
C TRP A 106 -10.46 -3.96 0.48
N LYS A 107 -10.52 -4.07 1.81
CA LYS A 107 -11.08 -3.06 2.71
C LYS A 107 -10.00 -2.35 3.53
N PRO A 108 -10.24 -1.12 4.02
CA PRO A 108 -9.38 -0.50 5.01
C PRO A 108 -9.26 -1.35 6.28
N ALA A 109 -8.06 -1.41 6.87
CA ALA A 109 -7.81 -2.11 8.13
C ALA A 109 -8.37 -1.31 9.33
N LEU A 110 -9.68 -1.38 9.57
CA LEU A 110 -10.38 -0.60 10.62
C LEU A 110 -9.92 -0.91 12.06
N VAL A 111 -9.23 -2.03 12.28
CA VAL A 111 -8.57 -2.36 13.55
C VAL A 111 -7.47 -1.38 13.95
N VAL A 112 -7.05 -0.50 13.03
CA VAL A 112 -6.08 0.56 13.30
C VAL A 112 -6.83 1.88 13.54
N ASP A 113 -6.74 2.44 14.75
CA ASP A 113 -7.49 3.65 15.15
C ASP A 113 -7.29 4.85 14.22
N THR A 114 -6.08 5.02 13.67
CA THR A 114 -5.82 6.11 12.72
C THR A 114 -6.53 5.89 11.39
N VAL A 115 -6.72 4.63 10.97
CA VAL A 115 -7.47 4.27 9.76
C VAL A 115 -8.96 4.49 10.01
N SER A 116 -9.50 3.97 11.12
CA SER A 116 -10.90 4.18 11.50
C SER A 116 -11.26 5.67 11.54
N ARG A 117 -10.46 6.50 12.23
CA ARG A 117 -10.69 7.97 12.26
C ARG A 117 -10.65 8.62 10.87
N ALA A 118 -9.74 8.19 10.00
CA ALA A 118 -9.65 8.72 8.64
C ALA A 118 -10.88 8.32 7.79
N VAL A 119 -11.37 7.09 7.95
CA VAL A 119 -12.61 6.63 7.31
C VAL A 119 -13.81 7.42 7.82
N ASP A 120 -13.91 7.67 9.12
CA ASP A 120 -15.00 8.46 9.70
C ASP A 120 -14.98 9.92 9.22
N GLN A 121 -13.79 10.50 9.05
CA GLN A 121 -13.63 11.82 8.44
C GLN A 121 -14.13 11.82 6.99
N LEU A 122 -13.74 10.82 6.20
CA LEU A 122 -14.22 10.69 4.82
C LEU A 122 -15.73 10.50 4.77
N ALA A 123 -16.31 9.70 5.68
CA ALA A 123 -17.75 9.47 5.77
C ALA A 123 -18.55 10.75 6.00
N ARG A 124 -18.03 11.68 6.81
CA ARG A 124 -18.66 13.00 7.03
C ARG A 124 -18.57 13.92 5.81
N LEU A 125 -17.54 13.75 4.98
CA LEU A 125 -17.29 14.58 3.80
C LEU A 125 -17.91 14.00 2.51
N THR A 126 -18.33 12.73 2.53
CA THR A 126 -18.89 12.05 1.35
C THR A 126 -20.37 12.43 1.22
N PRO A 127 -20.77 13.19 0.17
CA PRO A 127 -22.16 13.58 0.03
C PRO A 127 -23.03 12.35 -0.25
N VAL A 128 -24.30 12.41 0.16
CA VAL A 128 -25.28 11.32 0.01
C VAL A 128 -25.41 10.87 -1.45
N GLN A 129 -25.23 11.82 -2.37
CA GLN A 129 -25.41 11.65 -3.80
C GLN A 129 -24.15 11.11 -4.53
N ALA A 130 -22.97 11.09 -3.91
CA ALA A 130 -21.73 10.68 -4.59
C ALA A 130 -21.62 9.16 -4.84
N LEU A 131 -22.53 8.37 -4.26
CA LEU A 131 -22.57 6.92 -4.41
C LEU A 131 -24.00 6.51 -4.72
N VAL A 132 -24.41 6.73 -5.96
CA VAL A 132 -25.69 6.23 -6.46
C VAL A 132 -25.50 4.77 -6.83
N SER A 133 -26.17 3.91 -6.06
CA SER A 133 -26.59 2.56 -6.44
C SER A 133 -25.49 1.57 -6.82
N LEU A 134 -24.98 0.85 -5.82
CA LEU A 134 -24.36 -0.46 -6.06
C LEU A 134 -25.49 -1.48 -6.28
N GLY A 135 -25.89 -1.69 -7.53
CA GLY A 135 -26.86 -2.71 -7.92
C GLY A 135 -28.26 -2.51 -7.34
N GLY A 136 -28.76 -1.27 -7.26
CA GLY A 136 -30.10 -0.93 -6.77
C GLY A 136 -30.21 -0.83 -5.25
N LEU A 137 -29.15 -1.17 -4.50
CA LEU A 137 -29.16 -1.07 -3.04
C LEU A 137 -28.88 0.38 -2.61
N THR A 138 -29.86 0.99 -1.96
CA THR A 138 -29.69 2.27 -1.27
C THR A 138 -28.87 2.05 0.00
N VAL A 139 -27.66 2.60 0.02
CA VAL A 139 -26.76 2.50 1.18
C VAL A 139 -27.08 3.63 2.15
N SER A 140 -27.72 3.28 3.26
CA SER A 140 -28.30 4.27 4.18
C SER A 140 -27.27 5.01 5.04
N SER A 141 -26.17 4.36 5.43
CA SER A 141 -25.21 4.94 6.39
C SER A 141 -24.03 5.65 5.69
N PRO A 142 -23.63 6.86 6.14
CA PRO A 142 -22.45 7.55 5.62
C PRO A 142 -21.16 6.73 5.74
N SER A 143 -21.00 6.00 6.85
CA SER A 143 -19.82 5.15 7.09
C SER A 143 -19.77 3.96 6.13
N THR A 144 -20.90 3.31 5.87
CA THR A 144 -21.00 2.22 4.89
C THR A 144 -20.65 2.72 3.49
N ARG A 145 -21.15 3.90 3.11
CA ARG A 145 -20.81 4.55 1.83
C ARG A 145 -19.31 4.80 1.68
N ALA A 146 -18.67 5.43 2.66
CA ALA A 146 -17.24 5.67 2.62
C ALA A 146 -16.42 4.37 2.56
N LEU A 147 -16.85 3.34 3.31
CA LEU A 147 -16.20 2.03 3.27
C LEU A 147 -16.35 1.35 1.91
N MET A 148 -17.51 1.42 1.27
CA MET A 148 -17.74 0.86 -0.06
C MET A 148 -16.89 1.58 -1.11
N LEU A 149 -16.84 2.91 -1.05
CA LEU A 149 -15.98 3.72 -1.92
C LEU A 149 -14.50 3.34 -1.76
N LEU A 150 -14.00 3.33 -0.51
CA LEU A 150 -12.62 2.94 -0.24
C LEU A 150 -12.35 1.49 -0.62
N SER A 151 -13.30 0.59 -0.43
CA SER A 151 -13.15 -0.82 -0.81
C SER A 151 -13.01 -0.97 -2.32
N ALA A 152 -13.85 -0.28 -3.09
CA ALA A 152 -13.79 -0.26 -4.54
C ALA A 152 -12.46 0.34 -5.05
N MET A 153 -12.07 1.51 -4.52
CA MET A 153 -10.81 2.17 -4.90
C MET A 153 -9.58 1.35 -4.52
N THR A 154 -9.60 0.75 -3.32
CA THR A 154 -8.51 -0.11 -2.86
C THR A 154 -8.39 -1.35 -3.74
N SER A 155 -9.51 -2.00 -4.05
CA SER A 155 -9.53 -3.17 -4.93
C SER A 155 -9.01 -2.82 -6.34
N ALA A 156 -9.44 -1.69 -6.90
CA ALA A 156 -8.96 -1.19 -8.18
C ALA A 156 -7.46 -0.87 -8.15
N ARG A 157 -6.95 -0.26 -7.07
CA ARG A 157 -5.52 0.05 -6.92
C ARG A 157 -4.68 -1.20 -6.73
N VAL A 158 -5.13 -2.16 -5.93
CA VAL A 158 -4.43 -3.43 -5.73
C VAL A 158 -4.38 -4.21 -7.06
N ARG A 159 -5.48 -4.21 -7.83
CA ARG A 159 -5.50 -4.72 -9.20
C ARG A 159 -4.46 -4.02 -10.08
N SER A 160 -4.45 -2.68 -10.12
CA SER A 160 -3.52 -1.95 -10.99
C SER A 160 -2.06 -2.24 -10.63
N CYS A 161 -1.70 -2.14 -9.35
CA CYS A 161 -0.33 -2.45 -8.90
C CYS A 161 0.07 -3.90 -9.20
N TYR A 162 -0.88 -4.85 -9.09
CA TYR A 162 -0.63 -6.23 -9.46
C TYR A 162 -0.43 -6.38 -10.97
N LEU A 163 -1.32 -5.81 -11.79
CA LEU A 163 -1.27 -5.92 -13.26
C LEU A 163 -0.02 -5.26 -13.84
N ASP A 164 0.37 -4.09 -13.34
CA ASP A 164 1.62 -3.41 -13.74
C ASP A 164 2.84 -4.30 -13.45
N SER A 165 2.84 -4.95 -12.28
CA SER A 165 3.87 -5.93 -11.92
C SER A 165 3.72 -7.25 -12.71
N ALA A 166 2.52 -7.55 -13.21
CA ALA A 166 2.19 -8.80 -13.87
C ALA A 166 2.51 -8.78 -15.36
N VAL A 167 2.71 -7.62 -16.00
CA VAL A 167 3.32 -7.59 -17.35
C VAL A 167 4.68 -8.31 -17.31
N LEU A 168 5.48 -8.05 -16.28
CA LEU A 168 6.73 -8.77 -16.01
C LEU A 168 6.52 -10.24 -15.61
N TYR A 169 5.33 -10.61 -15.11
CA TYR A 169 5.02 -11.95 -14.61
C TYR A 169 4.33 -12.87 -15.64
N ARG A 170 3.54 -12.31 -16.57
CA ARG A 170 2.81 -13.03 -17.63
C ARG A 170 3.77 -13.74 -18.57
N GLU A 171 4.95 -13.17 -18.80
CA GLU A 171 6.01 -13.82 -19.57
C GLU A 171 6.61 -15.02 -18.83
N ALA A 172 6.72 -14.96 -17.50
CA ALA A 172 7.36 -15.99 -16.70
C ALA A 172 6.45 -17.16 -16.28
N ASN A 173 5.11 -17.02 -16.30
CA ASN A 173 4.20 -18.02 -15.71
C ASN A 173 2.84 -18.13 -16.44
N ARG A 174 2.84 -18.48 -17.73
CA ARG A 174 1.62 -18.61 -18.54
C ARG A 174 0.60 -19.67 -18.07
N SER A 175 1.02 -20.74 -17.39
CA SER A 175 0.20 -21.96 -17.27
C SER A 175 -0.39 -22.30 -15.90
N LEU A 176 0.11 -21.77 -14.77
CA LEU A 176 -0.22 -22.37 -13.45
C LEU A 176 -0.91 -21.45 -12.42
N ARG A 177 -1.26 -20.20 -12.76
CA ARG A 177 -1.79 -19.24 -11.75
C ARG A 177 -2.95 -18.34 -12.19
N GLN A 178 -3.56 -18.56 -13.35
CA GLN A 178 -4.64 -17.70 -13.83
C GLN A 178 -5.87 -17.65 -12.89
N PRO A 179 -6.39 -18.77 -12.34
CA PRO A 179 -7.65 -18.72 -11.59
C PRO A 179 -7.54 -17.93 -10.28
N LEU A 180 -6.45 -18.11 -9.54
CA LEU A 180 -6.24 -17.42 -8.27
C LEU A 180 -5.94 -15.93 -8.47
N VAL A 181 -5.30 -15.56 -9.58
CA VAL A 181 -5.10 -14.15 -9.96
C VAL A 181 -6.41 -13.50 -10.38
N GLN A 182 -7.19 -14.19 -11.20
CA GLN A 182 -8.54 -13.77 -11.60
C GLN A 182 -9.43 -13.53 -10.38
N LEU A 183 -9.40 -14.47 -9.44
CA LEU A 183 -10.18 -14.42 -8.21
C LEU A 183 -9.72 -13.31 -7.25
N LEU A 184 -8.41 -13.15 -7.03
CA LEU A 184 -7.87 -12.17 -6.07
C LEU A 184 -7.85 -10.73 -6.59
N PHE A 185 -7.57 -10.57 -7.88
CA PHE A 185 -7.25 -9.28 -8.46
C PHE A 185 -8.24 -8.87 -9.54
N GLU A 186 -8.71 -9.78 -10.39
CA GLU A 186 -9.64 -9.46 -11.50
C GLU A 186 -11.12 -9.46 -11.07
N GLY A 187 -11.38 -9.81 -9.81
CA GLY A 187 -12.71 -9.70 -9.21
C GLY A 187 -13.73 -10.63 -9.88
N GLU A 188 -13.25 -11.62 -10.63
CA GLU A 188 -14.09 -12.62 -11.26
C GLU A 188 -14.64 -13.55 -10.18
N ARG A 189 -15.95 -13.81 -10.26
CA ARG A 189 -16.58 -14.83 -9.43
C ARG A 189 -16.29 -16.17 -10.07
N GLN A 190 -15.48 -16.99 -9.40
CA GLN A 190 -15.33 -18.38 -9.80
C GLN A 190 -16.23 -19.25 -8.92
N ALA A 191 -17.14 -19.97 -9.56
CA ALA A 191 -17.85 -21.05 -8.93
C ALA A 191 -16.83 -22.19 -8.71
N LEU A 192 -16.20 -22.22 -7.53
CA LEU A 192 -15.30 -23.30 -7.12
C LEU A 192 -16.11 -24.59 -6.84
N ALA A 193 -16.73 -25.14 -7.90
CA ALA A 193 -17.68 -26.24 -7.82
C ALA A 193 -16.97 -27.60 -7.92
N LEU A 194 -15.78 -27.66 -8.52
CA LEU A 194 -15.07 -28.92 -8.72
C LEU A 194 -14.34 -29.35 -7.44
N PRO A 195 -14.25 -30.66 -7.14
CA PRO A 195 -13.50 -31.17 -5.98
C PRO A 195 -12.02 -30.74 -5.97
N SER A 196 -11.40 -30.61 -7.14
CA SER A 196 -10.03 -30.09 -7.32
C SER A 196 -9.89 -28.61 -6.95
N GLU A 197 -10.98 -27.84 -7.01
CA GLU A 197 -11.03 -26.41 -6.71
C GLU A 197 -11.22 -26.11 -5.22
N ARG A 198 -11.60 -27.11 -4.41
CA ARG A 198 -11.63 -26.97 -2.93
C ARG A 198 -10.26 -26.60 -2.37
N GLY A 199 -9.19 -27.03 -3.04
CA GLY A 199 -7.82 -26.61 -2.74
C GLY A 199 -7.59 -25.11 -2.94
N ILE A 200 -8.28 -24.48 -3.90
CA ILE A 200 -8.17 -23.04 -4.17
C ILE A 200 -8.79 -22.24 -3.02
N ALA A 201 -9.97 -22.61 -2.53
CA ALA A 201 -10.58 -21.94 -1.37
C ALA A 201 -9.68 -22.03 -0.13
N ALA A 202 -9.11 -23.21 0.15
CA ALA A 202 -8.14 -23.39 1.22
C ALA A 202 -6.85 -22.60 0.99
N ALA A 203 -6.34 -22.54 -0.25
CA ALA A 203 -5.16 -21.77 -0.61
C ALA A 203 -5.41 -20.26 -0.49
N VAL A 204 -6.59 -19.77 -0.88
CA VAL A 204 -7.03 -18.38 -0.74
C VAL A 204 -7.20 -18.03 0.74
N ALA A 205 -7.83 -18.89 1.54
CA ALA A 205 -7.92 -18.70 2.99
C ALA A 205 -6.54 -18.72 3.66
N THR A 206 -5.64 -19.60 3.24
CA THR A 206 -4.26 -19.66 3.72
C THR A 206 -3.48 -18.41 3.33
N PHE A 207 -3.64 -17.96 2.08
CA PHE A 207 -3.08 -16.70 1.59
C PHE A 207 -3.59 -15.54 2.43
N PHE A 208 -4.89 -15.42 2.68
CA PHE A 208 -5.44 -14.37 3.54
C PHE A 208 -5.04 -14.47 4.99
N ARG A 209 -4.82 -15.68 5.54
CA ARG A 209 -4.22 -15.82 6.87
C ARG A 209 -2.83 -15.16 6.97
N VAL A 210 -2.10 -15.08 5.86
CA VAL A 210 -0.84 -14.32 5.82
C VAL A 210 -1.11 -12.81 5.96
N PHE A 211 -2.15 -12.29 5.30
CA PHE A 211 -2.51 -10.85 5.32
C PHE A 211 -3.30 -10.40 6.55
N GLN A 212 -4.14 -11.27 7.10
CA GLN A 212 -5.05 -10.92 8.20
C GLN A 212 -4.32 -10.73 9.54
N GLY A 213 -2.98 -10.84 9.54
CA GLY A 213 -2.15 -10.33 10.63
C GLY A 213 -2.58 -10.90 11.98
N ASP A 214 -3.08 -12.14 11.98
CA ASP A 214 -3.41 -12.87 13.19
C ASP A 214 -2.16 -12.82 14.06
N ARG A 215 -2.27 -12.10 15.17
CA ARG A 215 -1.19 -11.45 15.96
C ARG A 215 0.13 -12.20 15.84
N ARG A 216 0.89 -11.92 14.78
CA ARG A 216 2.19 -12.57 14.61
C ARG A 216 3.06 -12.03 15.72
N ASP A 217 3.56 -12.94 16.52
CA ASP A 217 4.66 -12.75 17.45
C ASP A 217 5.98 -12.57 16.70
N TYR A 218 5.96 -12.35 15.38
CA TYR A 218 7.13 -11.97 14.62
C TYR A 218 6.80 -11.14 13.37
N ARG A 219 7.80 -10.42 12.86
CA ARG A 219 7.73 -9.67 11.60
C ARG A 219 9.01 -9.87 10.77
N PRO A 220 8.93 -10.38 9.52
CA PRO A 220 10.10 -10.44 8.66
C PRO A 220 10.58 -9.03 8.28
N MET A 221 11.88 -8.81 8.34
CA MET A 221 12.52 -7.54 8.02
C MET A 221 13.67 -7.79 7.06
N LEU A 222 13.63 -7.07 5.95
CA LEU A 222 14.70 -7.02 4.97
C LEU A 222 15.56 -5.81 5.32
N ARG A 223 16.83 -6.02 5.63
CA ARG A 223 17.78 -4.94 5.94
C ARG A 223 18.74 -4.77 4.77
N LEU A 224 18.67 -3.61 4.13
CA LEU A 224 19.70 -3.14 3.22
C LEU A 224 20.81 -2.49 4.06
N GLY A 225 22.00 -3.09 4.03
CA GLY A 225 23.24 -2.53 4.55
C GLY A 225 23.96 -1.72 3.48
N HIS A 226 25.02 -1.01 3.89
CA HIS A 226 25.85 -0.24 2.98
C HIS A 226 26.51 -1.11 1.91
N PRO A 227 26.80 -0.53 0.74
CA PRO A 227 27.65 -1.18 -0.23
C PRO A 227 29.04 -1.45 0.39
N PRO A 228 29.66 -2.60 0.12
CA PRO A 228 31.11 -2.75 0.28
C PRO A 228 31.82 -1.59 -0.43
N ALA A 229 32.96 -1.13 0.09
CA ALA A 229 33.67 0.08 -0.37
C ALA A 229 33.85 0.17 -1.90
N ASP A 230 33.95 -0.98 -2.57
CA ASP A 230 34.23 -1.07 -4.01
C ASP A 230 33.07 -1.62 -4.85
N ALA A 231 31.87 -1.76 -4.28
CA ALA A 231 30.76 -2.48 -4.93
C ALA A 231 29.57 -1.57 -5.27
N ASN A 232 29.11 -1.65 -6.52
CA ASN A 232 27.87 -1.03 -6.99
C ASN A 232 26.62 -1.82 -6.57
N SER A 233 26.61 -2.33 -5.33
CA SER A 233 25.57 -3.20 -4.80
C SER A 233 25.40 -3.02 -3.30
N PHE A 234 24.18 -3.22 -2.80
CA PHE A 234 23.85 -3.20 -1.39
C PHE A 234 23.84 -4.61 -0.82
N VAL A 235 24.13 -4.72 0.48
CA VAL A 235 24.05 -5.99 1.20
C VAL A 235 22.63 -6.17 1.75
N LEU A 236 21.90 -7.18 1.31
CA LEU A 236 20.56 -7.51 1.79
C LEU A 236 20.64 -8.66 2.79
N SER A 237 20.22 -8.40 4.03
CA SER A 237 20.14 -9.40 5.09
C SER A 237 18.71 -9.55 5.61
N VAL A 238 18.38 -10.74 6.12
CA VAL A 238 17.06 -11.05 6.67
C VAL A 238 17.12 -11.09 8.18
N TRP A 239 16.23 -10.33 8.80
CA TRP A 239 16.06 -10.21 10.25
C TRP A 239 14.61 -10.45 10.60
N ILE A 240 14.35 -10.88 11.83
CA ILE A 240 13.00 -11.12 12.34
C ILE A 240 12.82 -10.30 13.61
N ALA A 241 11.80 -9.43 13.65
CA ALA A 241 11.42 -8.75 14.88
C ALA A 241 10.49 -9.63 15.71
N GLU A 242 10.76 -9.85 17.00
CA GLU A 242 9.98 -10.75 17.88
C GLU A 242 8.67 -10.16 18.45
N ASP A 243 8.39 -8.89 18.17
CA ASP A 243 7.11 -8.28 18.52
C ASP A 243 6.60 -7.48 17.33
N GLY A 244 5.62 -8.04 16.64
CA GLY A 244 4.97 -7.41 15.49
C GLY A 244 4.40 -6.03 15.81
N ARG A 245 4.10 -5.70 17.08
CA ARG A 245 3.65 -4.36 17.50
C ARG A 245 4.82 -3.38 17.54
N ARG A 246 5.92 -3.71 18.23
CA ARG A 246 7.13 -2.85 18.29
C ARG A 246 7.74 -2.61 16.91
N ALA A 247 7.71 -3.63 16.04
CA ALA A 247 8.21 -3.49 14.67
C ALA A 247 7.47 -2.44 13.83
N ARG A 248 6.21 -2.11 14.15
CA ARG A 248 5.44 -1.05 13.45
C ARG A 248 5.85 0.36 13.87
N GLU A 249 6.29 0.53 15.11
CA GLU A 249 6.81 1.80 15.61
C GLU A 249 8.17 2.11 14.98
N LEU A 250 9.00 1.09 14.77
CA LEU A 250 10.33 1.20 14.17
C LEU A 250 10.35 1.57 12.69
N ASP A 251 9.30 1.27 11.90
CA ASP A 251 9.17 1.82 10.54
C ASP A 251 9.18 3.37 10.51
N ARG A 252 8.99 4.02 11.67
CA ARG A 252 9.00 5.48 11.82
C ARG A 252 10.32 6.06 12.33
N VAL A 253 11.22 5.24 12.88
CA VAL A 253 12.46 5.68 13.55
C VAL A 253 13.67 5.31 12.68
N PRO A 254 14.56 6.27 12.33
CA PRO A 254 15.81 5.95 11.66
C PRO A 254 16.71 5.14 12.61
N LEU A 255 17.00 3.88 12.27
CA LEU A 255 17.91 3.03 13.06
C LEU A 255 19.26 3.71 13.24
N GLU A 256 19.73 3.87 14.49
CA GLU A 256 21.14 4.14 14.77
C GLU A 256 21.98 2.93 14.41
N GLU A 257 23.13 3.16 13.79
CA GLU A 257 24.06 2.11 13.40
C GLU A 257 24.79 1.63 14.66
N ALA A 258 24.25 0.63 15.34
CA ALA A 258 25.11 -0.28 16.09
C ALA A 258 25.46 -1.40 15.11
N ASP A 259 26.72 -1.46 14.70
CA ASP A 259 27.24 -2.65 14.02
C ASP A 259 27.30 -3.78 15.07
N PRO A 260 26.44 -4.82 14.98
CA PRO A 260 26.39 -5.85 15.99
C PRO A 260 27.69 -6.68 16.06
N GLU A 261 28.53 -6.63 15.02
CA GLU A 261 29.86 -7.25 15.05
C GLU A 261 30.91 -6.40 15.79
N HIS A 262 30.74 -5.07 15.87
CA HIS A 262 31.55 -4.20 16.73
C HIS A 262 31.10 -4.24 18.20
N ALA A 263 29.80 -4.43 18.47
CA ALA A 263 29.27 -4.50 19.83
C ALA A 263 29.78 -5.70 20.66
N SER A 264 30.34 -6.74 20.02
CA SER A 264 31.02 -7.85 20.71
C SER A 264 32.53 -7.63 20.90
N ARG A 265 33.11 -6.54 20.40
CA ARG A 265 34.54 -6.19 20.53
C ARG A 265 34.81 -5.01 21.47
N GLU A 266 33.81 -4.20 21.81
CA GLU A 266 33.94 -3.11 22.79
C GLU A 266 33.55 -3.57 24.21
N VAL A 267 34.35 -4.46 24.80
CA VAL A 267 34.37 -4.69 26.25
C VAL A 267 35.82 -4.56 26.70
N ASP A 268 36.37 -3.36 26.62
CA ASP A 268 37.56 -2.93 27.37
C ASP A 268 37.92 -1.47 27.03
N THR A 269 37.15 -0.51 27.54
CA THR A 269 37.68 0.84 27.84
C THR A 269 36.79 1.51 28.89
N ARG A 270 37.42 1.99 29.96
CA ARG A 270 36.78 2.64 31.11
C ARG A 270 36.49 4.13 30.83
N SER A 271 35.35 4.57 31.37
CA SER A 271 35.06 5.94 31.83
C SER A 271 34.90 7.06 30.79
N ALA A 272 33.74 7.11 30.14
CA ALA A 272 33.05 8.37 29.87
C ALA A 272 31.53 8.13 29.92
N SER A 273 30.79 8.95 30.67
CA SER A 273 29.33 8.85 30.75
C SER A 273 28.70 9.03 29.36
N PRO A 274 27.95 8.04 28.83
CA PRO A 274 27.42 8.13 27.48
C PRO A 274 26.22 9.09 27.42
N PRO A 275 26.02 9.79 26.29
CA PRO A 275 24.87 10.65 26.07
C PRO A 275 23.56 9.84 26.11
N GLN A 276 22.60 10.34 26.91
CA GLN A 276 21.33 9.68 27.27
C GLN A 276 20.41 9.31 26.09
N GLN A 277 20.69 9.79 24.87
CA GLN A 277 19.90 9.48 23.67
C GLN A 277 20.27 8.13 23.01
N VAL A 278 21.54 7.70 23.09
CA VAL A 278 22.02 6.47 22.44
C VAL A 278 21.42 5.22 23.08
N SER A 279 21.08 5.30 24.37
CA SER A 279 20.49 4.17 25.11
C SER A 279 19.12 3.73 24.58
N SER A 280 18.37 4.63 23.94
CA SER A 280 17.04 4.30 23.41
C SER A 280 17.09 3.51 22.09
N ALA A 281 18.05 3.83 21.20
CA ALA A 281 18.17 3.18 19.91
C ALA A 281 18.86 1.81 20.01
N VAL A 282 19.85 1.66 20.91
CA VAL A 282 20.49 0.37 21.21
C VAL A 282 19.47 -0.61 21.81
N THR A 283 18.56 -0.14 22.67
CA THR A 283 17.47 -0.97 23.21
C THR A 283 16.44 -1.37 22.14
N GLN A 284 16.25 -0.56 21.10
CA GLN A 284 15.33 -0.88 19.99
C GLN A 284 15.90 -1.97 19.06
N LEU A 285 17.22 -1.99 18.87
CA LEU A 285 17.91 -3.01 18.07
C LEU A 285 17.91 -4.40 18.74
N ALA A 286 17.82 -4.46 20.07
CA ALA A 286 17.76 -5.72 20.83
C ALA A 286 16.53 -6.58 20.50
N SER A 287 15.54 -6.04 19.76
CA SER A 287 14.34 -6.77 19.35
C SER A 287 14.46 -7.51 18.01
N PHE A 288 15.60 -7.39 17.31
CA PHE A 288 15.81 -8.02 16.00
C PHE A 288 16.71 -9.24 16.11
N VAL A 289 16.18 -10.37 15.65
CA VAL A 289 16.87 -11.65 15.62
C VAL A 289 17.31 -11.93 14.19
N PRO A 290 18.61 -12.11 13.91
CA PRO A 290 19.06 -12.43 12.55
C PRO A 290 18.51 -13.80 12.13
N LEU A 291 18.26 -13.99 10.83
CA LEU A 291 17.66 -15.22 10.31
C LEU A 291 18.42 -16.49 10.76
N ARG A 292 19.75 -16.42 10.86
CA ARG A 292 20.58 -17.54 11.36
C ARG A 292 20.15 -18.02 12.75
N THR A 293 19.86 -17.09 13.65
CA THR A 293 19.46 -17.38 15.03
C THR A 293 18.05 -17.92 15.05
N VAL A 294 17.15 -17.38 14.22
CA VAL A 294 15.80 -17.94 14.05
C VAL A 294 15.86 -19.39 13.59
N LEU A 295 16.65 -19.70 12.56
CA LEU A 295 16.72 -21.05 11.99
C LEU A 295 17.39 -22.07 12.90
N THR A 296 18.21 -21.63 13.87
CA THR A 296 18.95 -22.52 14.78
C THR A 296 18.29 -22.65 16.15
N VAL A 297 17.85 -21.53 16.74
CA VAL A 297 17.40 -21.45 18.14
C VAL A 297 15.88 -21.58 18.29
N TRP A 298 15.09 -21.10 17.33
CA TRP A 298 13.64 -21.09 17.50
C TRP A 298 13.00 -22.47 17.36
N SER A 299 11.82 -22.63 17.95
CA SER A 299 11.01 -23.85 17.81
C SER A 299 10.70 -24.16 16.34
N THR A 300 10.63 -25.44 15.99
CA THR A 300 10.37 -25.90 14.61
C THR A 300 9.11 -25.29 14.01
N ALA A 301 8.04 -25.17 14.79
CA ALA A 301 6.79 -24.56 14.34
C ALA A 301 6.98 -23.07 13.97
N ARG A 302 7.70 -22.30 14.79
CA ARG A 302 7.96 -20.87 14.53
C ARG A 302 8.89 -20.70 13.33
N ARG A 303 9.94 -21.53 13.22
CA ARG A 303 10.85 -21.56 12.07
C ARG A 303 10.11 -21.82 10.75
N LEU A 304 9.24 -22.82 10.73
CA LEU A 304 8.49 -23.18 9.52
C LEU A 304 7.60 -22.03 9.05
N ARG A 305 6.93 -21.32 9.97
CA ARG A 305 6.10 -20.15 9.63
C ARG A 305 6.94 -19.01 9.04
N VAL A 306 8.09 -18.71 9.64
CA VAL A 306 9.04 -17.71 9.10
C VAL A 306 9.49 -18.10 7.69
N LEU A 307 9.86 -19.37 7.48
CA LEU A 307 10.28 -19.87 6.17
C LEU A 307 9.16 -19.82 5.13
N GLN A 308 7.91 -20.11 5.51
CA GLN A 308 6.76 -19.99 4.63
C GLN A 308 6.55 -18.54 4.18
N ASP A 309 6.62 -17.58 5.10
CA ASP A 309 6.52 -16.15 4.77
C ASP A 309 7.66 -15.70 3.85
N LEU A 310 8.90 -16.07 4.19
CA LEU A 310 10.06 -15.76 3.36
C LEU A 310 9.98 -16.44 1.98
N GLY A 311 9.36 -17.60 1.87
CA GLY A 311 9.08 -18.27 0.59
C GLY A 311 8.10 -17.50 -0.29
N VAL A 312 7.13 -16.79 0.30
CA VAL A 312 6.27 -15.85 -0.44
C VAL A 312 7.08 -14.63 -0.89
N LEU A 313 7.93 -14.08 -0.01
CA LEU A 313 8.80 -12.95 -0.32
C LEU A 313 9.83 -13.26 -1.41
N LEU A 314 10.37 -14.48 -1.44
CA LEU A 314 11.38 -14.93 -2.39
C LEU A 314 10.92 -14.79 -3.85
N ARG A 315 9.61 -14.91 -4.10
CA ARG A 315 9.03 -14.71 -5.44
C ARG A 315 9.08 -13.26 -5.91
N ARG A 316 9.20 -12.30 -4.99
CA ARG A 316 9.26 -10.86 -5.25
C ARG A 316 10.66 -10.28 -5.06
N VAL A 317 11.47 -10.92 -4.23
CA VAL A 317 12.86 -10.55 -3.93
C VAL A 317 13.72 -11.80 -4.12
N PRO A 318 14.07 -12.16 -5.36
CA PRO A 318 14.83 -13.38 -5.66
C PRO A 318 16.20 -13.41 -4.97
N GLU A 319 16.74 -12.24 -4.62
CA GLU A 319 17.99 -12.09 -3.87
C GLU A 319 17.90 -12.76 -2.49
N LEU A 320 16.70 -13.00 -1.94
CA LEU A 320 16.53 -13.75 -0.68
C LEU A 320 16.93 -15.23 -0.79
N SER A 321 17.14 -15.77 -1.99
CA SER A 321 17.58 -17.16 -2.17
C SER A 321 18.92 -17.41 -1.50
N THR A 322 19.86 -16.47 -1.60
CA THR A 322 21.19 -16.57 -1.00
C THR A 322 21.14 -16.73 0.53
N PRO A 323 20.51 -15.82 1.30
CA PRO A 323 20.40 -15.97 2.75
C PRO A 323 19.53 -17.15 3.15
N LEU A 324 18.52 -17.57 2.37
CA LEU A 324 17.73 -18.74 2.71
C LEU A 324 18.54 -20.04 2.55
N ASN A 325 19.23 -20.20 1.42
CA ASN A 325 20.02 -21.40 1.12
C ASN A 325 21.25 -21.53 2.03
N SER A 326 21.81 -20.41 2.50
CA SER A 326 22.92 -20.42 3.47
C SER A 326 22.48 -20.50 4.93
N SER A 327 21.17 -20.64 5.18
CA SER A 327 20.59 -20.60 6.54
C SER A 327 20.90 -19.31 7.31
N GLY A 328 20.89 -18.19 6.60
CA GLY A 328 21.13 -16.85 7.12
C GLY A 328 22.61 -16.51 7.35
N ARG A 329 23.54 -17.35 6.87
CA ARG A 329 24.99 -17.14 7.04
C ARG A 329 25.57 -16.13 6.05
N THR A 330 25.01 -16.09 4.84
CA THR A 330 25.45 -15.16 3.80
C THR A 330 24.34 -14.16 3.50
N ALA A 331 24.69 -12.88 3.51
CA ALA A 331 23.81 -11.85 2.99
C ALA A 331 23.78 -11.89 1.46
N ALA A 332 22.69 -11.41 0.86
CA ALA A 332 22.59 -11.29 -0.59
C ALA A 332 23.19 -9.97 -1.07
N SER A 333 23.66 -9.96 -2.32
CA SER A 333 24.06 -8.72 -3.00
C SER A 333 22.91 -8.23 -3.87
N VAL A 334 22.47 -6.99 -3.68
CA VAL A 334 21.42 -6.34 -4.47
C VAL A 334 22.08 -5.26 -5.33
N PRO A 335 22.11 -5.40 -6.66
CA PRO A 335 22.74 -4.40 -7.52
C PRO A 335 22.01 -3.05 -7.44
N LEU A 336 22.73 -1.94 -7.57
CA LEU A 336 22.16 -0.59 -7.52
C LEU A 336 21.00 -0.42 -8.53
N SER A 337 21.09 -1.05 -9.70
CA SER A 337 20.02 -1.04 -10.73
C SER A 337 18.69 -1.60 -10.25
N ARG A 338 18.69 -2.51 -9.26
CA ARG A 338 17.48 -3.08 -8.64
C ARG A 338 16.93 -2.25 -7.48
N LEU A 339 17.68 -1.28 -6.98
CA LEU A 339 17.28 -0.53 -5.79
C LEU A 339 15.96 0.23 -6.00
N HIS A 340 15.81 0.88 -7.16
CA HIS A 340 14.57 1.59 -7.50
C HIS A 340 13.35 0.66 -7.45
N ASP A 341 13.45 -0.49 -8.12
CA ASP A 341 12.40 -1.50 -8.15
C ASP A 341 12.04 -1.99 -6.74
N LEU A 342 13.07 -2.23 -5.93
CA LEU A 342 12.89 -2.68 -4.55
C LEU A 342 12.20 -1.62 -3.68
N LEU A 343 12.55 -0.34 -3.85
CA LEU A 343 11.98 0.76 -3.07
C LEU A 343 10.55 1.13 -3.47
N VAL A 344 10.25 1.07 -4.77
CA VAL A 344 9.00 1.58 -5.34
C VAL A 344 7.96 0.48 -5.53
N HIS A 345 8.36 -0.68 -6.07
CA HIS A 345 7.42 -1.75 -6.42
C HIS A 345 7.38 -2.87 -5.38
N VAL A 346 8.53 -3.31 -4.88
CA VAL A 346 8.60 -4.42 -3.92
C VAL A 346 8.14 -3.99 -2.54
N ARG A 347 8.55 -2.80 -2.06
CA ARG A 347 8.22 -2.37 -0.69
C ARG A 347 6.72 -2.35 -0.37
N PRO A 348 5.83 -1.79 -1.20
CA PRO A 348 4.39 -1.86 -0.92
C PRO A 348 3.92 -3.30 -0.75
N VAL A 349 4.45 -4.23 -1.56
CA VAL A 349 4.17 -5.67 -1.45
C VAL A 349 4.71 -6.25 -0.13
N LEU A 350 5.92 -5.86 0.30
CA LEU A 350 6.46 -6.23 1.61
C LEU A 350 5.52 -5.76 2.74
N ALA A 351 5.09 -4.51 2.69
CA ALA A 351 4.18 -3.95 3.69
C ALA A 351 2.84 -4.68 3.73
N LEU A 352 2.27 -5.02 2.57
CA LEU A 352 1.06 -5.84 2.45
C LEU A 352 1.25 -7.24 3.06
N LEU A 353 2.42 -7.84 2.86
CA LEU A 353 2.78 -9.16 3.44
C LEU A 353 3.19 -9.09 4.91
N GLY A 354 3.02 -7.93 5.56
CA GLY A 354 3.42 -7.71 6.93
C GLY A 354 4.93 -7.70 7.14
N ALA A 355 5.75 -7.64 6.09
CA ALA A 355 7.19 -7.48 6.18
C ALA A 355 7.59 -5.99 6.23
N SER A 356 8.84 -5.71 6.61
CA SER A 356 9.44 -4.37 6.57
C SER A 356 10.70 -4.37 5.73
N LEU A 357 11.00 -3.21 5.14
CA LEU A 357 12.28 -2.93 4.52
C LEU A 357 12.99 -1.83 5.31
N LEU A 358 14.05 -2.21 6.01
CA LEU A 358 14.98 -1.34 6.69
C LEU A 358 16.02 -0.83 5.70
N LEU A 359 16.16 0.50 5.64
CA LEU A 359 17.08 1.15 4.73
C LEU A 359 18.26 1.75 5.50
N PRO A 360 19.43 1.89 4.86
CA PRO A 360 20.50 2.73 5.37
C PRO A 360 20.00 4.16 5.57
N ARG A 361 20.54 4.86 6.58
CA ARG A 361 20.20 6.26 6.89
C ARG A 361 20.30 7.19 5.68
N ALA A 362 21.32 6.99 4.85
CA ALA A 362 21.52 7.74 3.62
C ALA A 362 20.28 7.68 2.70
N LEU A 363 19.65 6.50 2.58
CA LEU A 363 18.47 6.31 1.74
C LEU A 363 17.17 6.77 2.42
N HIS A 364 17.13 6.93 3.74
CA HIS A 364 15.96 7.49 4.43
C HIS A 364 15.65 8.92 3.98
N ARG A 365 16.68 9.71 3.64
CA ARG A 365 16.52 11.09 3.12
C ARG A 365 15.87 11.10 1.73
N VAL A 366 16.23 10.14 0.88
CA VAL A 366 15.66 9.99 -0.48
C VAL A 366 14.15 9.69 -0.43
N ARG A 367 13.65 9.01 0.62
CA ARG A 367 12.22 8.66 0.73
C ARG A 367 11.28 9.84 0.95
N ARG A 368 11.80 10.94 1.48
CA ARG A 368 11.03 12.15 1.74
C ARG A 368 11.73 13.27 0.99
N PRO A 369 11.57 13.39 -0.34
CA PRO A 369 11.94 14.61 -1.00
C PRO A 369 11.13 15.72 -0.31
N ARG A 370 11.78 16.45 0.59
CA ARG A 370 11.24 17.70 1.10
C ARG A 370 11.33 18.62 -0.09
N ALA A 371 10.23 18.76 -0.83
CA ALA A 371 10.09 19.89 -1.73
C ALA A 371 10.13 21.14 -0.85
N VAL A 372 11.33 21.69 -0.66
CA VAL A 372 11.50 23.01 -0.07
C VAL A 372 11.25 23.98 -1.21
N LEU A 373 9.97 24.27 -1.46
CA LEU A 373 9.57 25.41 -2.27
C LEU A 373 9.91 26.67 -1.47
N SER A 374 11.07 27.26 -1.75
CA SER A 374 11.37 28.63 -1.35
C SER A 374 10.71 29.54 -2.38
N LEU A 375 9.54 30.08 -2.04
CA LEU A 375 8.93 31.16 -2.81
C LEU A 375 9.66 32.46 -2.43
N SER A 376 10.60 32.89 -3.25
CA SER A 376 11.09 34.26 -3.19
C SER A 376 10.02 35.17 -3.79
N VAL A 377 9.35 35.94 -2.95
CA VAL A 377 8.51 37.05 -3.42
C VAL A 377 9.46 38.14 -3.90
N ALA A 378 9.57 38.29 -5.22
CA ALA A 378 10.21 39.47 -5.80
C ALA A 378 9.29 40.67 -5.51
N ALA A 379 9.68 41.48 -4.52
CA ALA A 379 9.08 42.80 -4.31
C ALA A 379 9.53 43.69 -5.46
N GLY A 380 8.71 43.73 -6.52
CA GLY A 380 8.87 44.62 -7.67
C GLY A 380 7.55 45.30 -7.96
N TYR A 381 7.18 46.24 -7.10
CA TYR A 381 6.26 47.33 -7.40
C TYR A 381 6.83 48.58 -6.75
N GLU A 382 7.57 49.35 -7.54
CA GLU A 382 7.60 50.81 -7.45
C GLU A 382 7.13 51.35 -8.81
#